data_AF-R6DT21-F1
#
_entry.id   AF-R6DT21-F1
#
_cell.length_a   1.000
_cell.length_b   1.000
_cell.length_c   1.000
_cell.angle_alpha   90.00
_cell.angle_beta   90.00
_cell.angle_gamma   90.00
#
_symmetry.space_group_name_H-M   'P 1'
#
loop_
_entity.id
_entity.type
_entity.pdbx_description
1 polymer ?
#
loop_
_entity_poly.entity_id
_entity_poly.type
_entity_poly.pdbx_seq_one_letter_code
_entity_poly.pdbx_strand_id
1 'polypeptide(L)'
;MKWSEIKLAALKKIDPAVASLMPTRNTKDYLNSIIPAANRGLFDLSTAGKFIIKEHCINVPESRNLLAAVKTVQHINDDIAYTADGAKAFYFEATGPSKVNIYVGETLALTKEIGVQSNFEVIKGIIPNEEKKTVKILFSGSYPYQLRNIALYEITFPDDESVWDFAPILRIDLKTVTKDFYRLVTTDVVREKDGSYIKFKDYEWEGDSTLILDGLTEGNYKVHYFAYPKEITAETPDDYELELDPEVAALLPVYIAAELYEDDDSSMAYYFREQYNEAKQRLVPTQTHGKAKFVDRWGWS
;
A
#
# COMPACT_ATOMS: atom_id res chain seq x y z
N MET A 1 -14.16 18.24 10.39
CA MET A 1 -14.78 18.43 11.74
C MET A 1 -13.75 18.06 12.79
N LYS A 2 -13.54 18.91 13.79
CA LYS A 2 -12.49 18.73 14.80
C LYS A 2 -12.89 17.73 15.88
N TRP A 3 -11.92 17.07 16.49
CA TRP A 3 -12.16 16.12 17.57
C TRP A 3 -12.90 16.75 18.75
N SER A 4 -12.55 17.97 19.13
CA SER A 4 -13.27 18.73 20.16
C SER A 4 -14.75 18.98 19.83
N GLU A 5 -15.07 19.26 18.56
CA GLU A 5 -16.44 19.47 18.09
C GLU A 5 -17.25 18.18 18.16
N ILE A 6 -16.65 17.05 17.79
CA ILE A 6 -17.28 15.72 17.91
C ILE A 6 -17.58 15.40 19.38
N LYS A 7 -16.60 15.57 20.27
CA LYS A 7 -16.78 15.35 21.71
C LYS A 7 -17.90 16.21 22.27
N LEU A 8 -17.89 17.50 21.95
CA LEU A 8 -18.90 18.45 22.44
C LEU A 8 -20.28 18.13 21.88
N ALA A 9 -20.39 17.77 20.59
CA ALA A 9 -21.65 17.40 19.97
C ALA A 9 -22.23 16.11 20.56
N ALA A 10 -21.37 15.14 20.91
CA ALA A 10 -21.80 13.91 21.57
C ALA A 10 -22.34 14.22 22.96
N LEU A 11 -21.59 14.97 23.78
CA LEU A 11 -22.02 15.34 25.13
C LEU A 11 -23.30 16.18 25.13
N LYS A 12 -23.50 17.07 24.15
CA LYS A 12 -24.74 17.86 24.04
C LYS A 12 -25.98 17.03 23.75
N LYS A 13 -25.82 15.83 23.16
CA LYS A 13 -26.93 14.87 23.02
C LYS A 13 -27.30 14.24 24.36
N ILE A 14 -26.35 14.20 25.29
CA ILE A 14 -26.52 13.68 26.65
C ILE A 14 -27.05 14.75 27.58
N ASP A 15 -26.32 15.83 27.72
CA ASP A 15 -26.72 16.97 28.51
C ASP A 15 -26.72 18.20 27.59
N PRO A 16 -27.91 18.65 27.13
CA PRO A 16 -28.05 19.81 26.27
C PRO A 16 -27.48 21.10 26.87
N ALA A 17 -27.27 21.17 28.19
CA ALA A 17 -26.67 22.32 28.86
C ALA A 17 -25.13 22.37 28.74
N VAL A 18 -24.48 21.31 28.24
CA VAL A 18 -23.02 21.26 28.11
C VAL A 18 -22.52 22.29 27.09
N ALA A 19 -21.69 23.21 27.56
CA ALA A 19 -21.09 24.26 26.74
C ALA A 19 -19.58 24.10 26.51
N SER A 20 -18.91 23.22 27.25
CA SER A 20 -17.46 23.00 27.14
C SER A 20 -17.06 21.56 27.44
N LEU A 21 -15.81 21.21 27.13
CA LEU A 21 -15.22 19.90 27.46
C LEU A 21 -14.63 19.84 28.88
N MET A 22 -14.90 20.85 29.72
CA MET A 22 -14.48 20.80 31.12
C MET A 22 -15.29 19.73 31.87
N PRO A 23 -14.63 18.77 32.53
CA PRO A 23 -15.34 17.72 33.26
C PRO A 23 -16.21 18.31 34.38
N THR A 24 -17.49 17.95 34.37
CA THR A 24 -18.43 18.23 35.46
C THR A 24 -18.78 16.92 36.18
N ARG A 25 -19.52 17.01 37.29
CA ARG A 25 -20.05 15.80 37.96
C ARG A 25 -20.86 14.90 37.01
N ASN A 26 -21.54 15.49 36.03
CA ASN A 26 -22.43 14.76 35.13
C ASN A 26 -21.74 14.31 33.83
N THR A 27 -20.57 14.87 33.49
CA THR A 27 -19.90 14.61 32.19
C THR A 27 -18.59 13.86 32.29
N LYS A 28 -18.03 13.73 33.50
CA LYS A 28 -16.72 13.12 33.72
C LYS A 28 -16.64 11.68 33.22
N ASP A 29 -17.64 10.86 33.52
CA ASP A 29 -17.62 9.44 33.19
C ASP A 29 -17.78 9.23 31.67
N TYR A 30 -18.66 10.01 31.04
CA TYR A 30 -18.81 10.05 29.58
C TYR A 30 -17.53 10.48 28.85
N LEU A 31 -16.83 11.49 29.37
CA LEU A 31 -15.56 11.94 28.80
C LEU A 31 -14.48 10.86 28.83
N ASN A 32 -14.46 10.01 29.87
CA ASN A 32 -13.50 8.89 29.97
C ASN A 32 -13.82 7.76 28.96
N SER A 33 -15.10 7.55 28.66
CA SER A 33 -15.57 6.49 27.77
C SER A 33 -15.72 6.92 26.30
N ILE A 34 -15.47 8.20 25.98
CA ILE A 34 -15.76 8.75 24.65
C ILE A 34 -14.84 8.17 23.55
N ILE A 35 -13.58 7.90 23.87
CA ILE A 35 -12.58 7.41 22.93
C ILE A 35 -12.92 6.01 22.41
N PRO A 36 -13.17 4.99 23.26
CA PRO A 36 -13.52 3.67 22.77
C PRO A 36 -14.84 3.67 21.97
N ALA A 37 -15.84 4.46 22.39
CA ALA A 37 -17.09 4.63 21.64
C ALA A 37 -16.84 5.29 20.27
N ALA A 38 -15.98 6.31 20.21
CA ALA A 38 -15.62 6.98 18.97
C ALA A 38 -14.90 6.02 18.00
N ASN A 39 -13.93 5.23 18.47
CA ASN A 39 -13.20 4.29 17.60
C ASN A 39 -14.11 3.21 17.02
N ARG A 40 -15.08 2.69 17.80
CA ARG A 40 -16.11 1.76 17.27
C ARG A 40 -16.96 2.41 16.19
N GLY A 41 -17.44 3.63 16.43
CA GLY A 41 -18.24 4.39 15.46
C GLY A 41 -17.45 4.73 14.20
N LEU A 42 -16.18 5.11 14.33
CA LEU A 42 -15.27 5.36 13.22
C LEU A 42 -15.08 4.12 12.36
N PHE A 43 -14.83 2.96 12.97
CA PHE A 43 -14.70 1.70 12.25
C PHE A 43 -15.99 1.33 11.53
N ASP A 44 -17.14 1.45 12.19
CA ASP A 44 -18.44 1.14 11.59
C ASP A 44 -18.77 2.07 10.41
N LEU A 45 -18.53 3.37 10.56
CA LEU A 45 -18.73 4.38 9.52
C LEU A 45 -17.76 4.24 8.34
N SER A 46 -16.53 3.75 8.59
CA SER A 46 -15.55 3.49 7.53
C SER A 46 -16.02 2.47 6.49
N THR A 47 -17.06 1.69 6.83
CA THR A 47 -17.67 0.69 5.93
C THR A 47 -19.01 1.13 5.33
N ALA A 48 -19.49 2.34 5.65
CA ALA A 48 -20.87 2.80 5.38
C ALA A 48 -21.11 3.39 3.98
N GLY A 49 -20.19 3.21 3.02
CA GLY A 49 -20.38 3.61 1.62
C GLY A 49 -19.71 4.92 1.20
N LYS A 50 -19.27 5.75 2.14
CA LYS A 50 -18.38 6.91 1.91
C LYS A 50 -17.01 6.66 2.51
N PHE A 51 -16.21 5.91 1.77
CA PHE A 51 -14.89 5.47 2.20
C PHE A 51 -13.86 6.60 2.14
N ILE A 52 -12.86 6.53 3.02
CA ILE A 52 -11.63 7.30 2.87
C ILE A 52 -10.86 6.70 1.70
N ILE A 53 -10.49 7.51 0.71
CA ILE A 53 -9.67 7.08 -0.42
C ILE A 53 -8.26 7.66 -0.22
N LYS A 54 -7.26 6.78 -0.20
CA LYS A 54 -5.84 7.15 -0.19
C LYS A 54 -5.14 6.57 -1.41
N GLU A 55 -3.96 7.08 -1.71
CA GLU A 55 -3.12 6.60 -2.80
C GLU A 55 -1.81 6.01 -2.27
N HIS A 56 -1.35 4.96 -2.93
CA HIS A 56 -0.01 4.43 -2.78
C HIS A 56 0.75 4.58 -4.11
N CYS A 57 1.95 5.16 -4.05
CA CYS A 57 2.79 5.39 -5.21
C CYS A 57 3.84 4.29 -5.35
N ILE A 58 3.92 3.71 -6.54
CA ILE A 58 4.87 2.65 -6.90
C ILE A 58 5.69 3.17 -8.07
N ASN A 59 7.01 3.26 -7.90
CA ASN A 59 7.91 3.64 -8.98
C ASN A 59 8.49 2.38 -9.63
N VAL A 60 8.27 2.24 -10.94
CA VAL A 60 9.02 1.29 -11.77
C VAL A 60 10.03 2.10 -12.57
N PRO A 61 11.33 2.02 -12.23
CA PRO A 61 12.35 2.88 -12.81
C PRO A 61 12.67 2.50 -14.26
N GLU A 62 13.23 3.46 -15.02
CA GLU A 62 13.79 3.19 -16.34
C GLU A 62 15.02 2.30 -16.22
N SER A 63 14.90 1.05 -16.66
CA SER A 63 15.96 0.06 -16.47
C SER A 63 17.08 0.25 -17.50
N ARG A 64 18.22 0.80 -17.04
CA ARG A 64 19.46 0.90 -17.84
C ARG A 64 20.36 -0.30 -17.57
N ASN A 65 19.95 -1.43 -18.13
CA ASN A 65 20.63 -2.70 -17.90
C ASN A 65 21.70 -2.92 -18.97
N LEU A 66 22.93 -3.23 -18.54
CA LEU A 66 24.00 -3.70 -19.43
C LEU A 66 23.74 -5.12 -19.92
N LEU A 67 23.08 -5.92 -19.08
CA LEU A 67 22.56 -7.23 -19.42
C LEU A 67 21.19 -7.38 -18.77
N ALA A 68 20.22 -7.89 -19.54
CA ALA A 68 18.86 -8.14 -19.09
C ALA A 68 18.35 -9.42 -19.75
N ALA A 69 17.97 -10.42 -18.96
CA ALA A 69 17.46 -11.69 -19.46
C ALA A 69 16.23 -12.15 -18.66
N VAL A 70 15.05 -12.00 -19.26
CA VAL A 70 13.78 -12.54 -18.74
C VAL A 70 13.64 -13.97 -19.27
N LYS A 71 14.35 -14.91 -18.64
CA LYS A 71 14.33 -16.33 -19.01
C LYS A 71 14.52 -17.18 -17.78
N THR A 72 13.83 -18.31 -17.71
CA THR A 72 14.13 -19.36 -16.73
C THR A 72 15.09 -20.38 -17.35
N VAL A 73 16.20 -20.65 -16.66
CA VAL A 73 17.22 -21.64 -17.05
C VAL A 73 17.39 -22.62 -15.91
N GLN A 74 17.51 -23.91 -16.24
CA GLN A 74 17.80 -24.95 -15.27
C GLN A 74 19.27 -25.34 -15.38
N HIS A 75 19.98 -25.29 -14.25
CA HIS A 75 21.27 -25.92 -14.09
C HIS A 75 21.07 -27.41 -13.85
N ILE A 76 21.84 -28.24 -14.56
CA ILE A 76 21.86 -29.70 -14.35
C ILE A 76 23.32 -30.13 -14.13
N ASN A 77 24.18 -29.93 -15.13
CA ASN A 77 25.58 -30.40 -15.09
C ASN A 77 26.61 -29.31 -15.44
N ASP A 78 26.22 -28.30 -16.22
CA ASP A 78 27.12 -27.25 -16.70
C ASP A 78 26.84 -25.93 -15.98
N ASP A 79 27.90 -25.32 -15.46
CA ASP A 79 27.85 -24.00 -14.86
C ASP A 79 27.31 -22.96 -15.85
N ILE A 80 26.51 -22.03 -15.34
CA ILE A 80 25.90 -20.97 -16.13
C ILE A 80 26.66 -19.68 -15.87
N ALA A 81 27.04 -18.94 -16.91
CA ALA A 81 27.75 -17.69 -16.76
C ALA A 81 27.12 -16.55 -17.58
N TYR A 82 27.15 -15.35 -17.00
CA TYR A 82 26.74 -14.11 -17.65
C TYR A 82 27.83 -13.06 -17.48
N THR A 83 28.03 -12.23 -18.50
CA THR A 83 29.09 -11.21 -18.52
C THR A 83 28.55 -9.88 -18.99
N ALA A 84 29.03 -8.79 -18.38
CA ALA A 84 28.79 -7.43 -18.87
C ALA A 84 29.96 -6.51 -18.51
N ASP A 85 30.25 -5.55 -19.39
CA ASP A 85 31.33 -4.59 -19.19
C ASP A 85 30.87 -3.43 -18.32
N GLY A 86 31.60 -3.17 -17.23
CA GLY A 86 31.34 -2.01 -16.37
C GLY A 86 30.15 -2.13 -15.43
N ALA A 87 29.63 -3.33 -15.20
CA ALA A 87 28.53 -3.53 -14.26
C ALA A 87 28.94 -3.20 -12.82
N LYS A 88 28.05 -2.51 -12.11
CA LYS A 88 28.22 -2.01 -10.73
C LYS A 88 27.18 -2.57 -9.76
N ALA A 89 26.12 -3.21 -10.25
CA ALA A 89 25.16 -3.94 -9.44
C ALA A 89 24.55 -5.10 -10.23
N PHE A 90 23.93 -6.04 -9.52
CA PHE A 90 23.28 -7.19 -10.10
C PHE A 90 21.95 -7.51 -9.43
N TYR A 91 21.09 -8.20 -10.17
CA TYR A 91 19.86 -8.81 -9.70
C TYR A 91 19.69 -10.16 -10.38
N PHE A 92 19.27 -11.18 -9.63
CA PHE A 92 18.76 -12.43 -10.18
C PHE A 92 17.86 -13.15 -9.17
N GLU A 93 17.10 -14.11 -9.67
CA GLU A 93 16.30 -14.99 -8.85
C GLU A 93 16.78 -16.44 -9.00
N ALA A 94 16.99 -17.15 -7.89
CA ALA A 94 17.49 -18.53 -7.92
C ALA A 94 16.76 -19.45 -6.92
N THR A 95 16.69 -20.74 -7.26
CA THR A 95 16.23 -21.81 -6.35
C THR A 95 17.39 -22.69 -5.92
N GLY A 96 17.17 -23.59 -4.95
CA GLY A 96 18.06 -24.70 -4.62
C GLY A 96 19.46 -24.31 -4.11
N PRO A 97 20.26 -25.30 -3.67
CA PRO A 97 21.61 -25.06 -3.21
C PRO A 97 22.51 -24.71 -4.40
N SER A 98 22.91 -23.44 -4.50
CA SER A 98 23.82 -22.97 -5.54
C SER A 98 24.81 -21.95 -5.00
N LYS A 99 25.97 -21.87 -5.65
CA LYS A 99 27.04 -20.92 -5.33
C LYS A 99 27.21 -19.97 -6.51
N VAL A 100 27.15 -18.68 -6.21
CA VAL A 100 27.28 -17.61 -7.20
C VAL A 100 28.56 -16.85 -6.91
N ASN A 101 29.51 -16.95 -7.82
CA ASN A 101 30.77 -16.24 -7.76
C ASN A 101 30.73 -15.07 -8.75
N ILE A 102 30.99 -13.86 -8.27
CA ILE A 102 31.03 -12.65 -9.09
C ILE A 102 32.47 -12.20 -9.19
N TYR A 103 32.99 -12.18 -10.42
CA TYR A 103 34.33 -11.75 -10.75
C TYR A 103 34.31 -10.36 -11.37
N VAL A 104 35.28 -9.53 -10.99
CA VAL A 104 35.57 -8.24 -11.62
C VAL A 104 36.94 -8.36 -12.28
N GLY A 105 36.97 -8.37 -13.61
CA GLY A 105 38.12 -8.86 -14.37
C GLY A 105 38.42 -10.32 -14.02
N GLU A 106 39.64 -10.60 -13.56
CA GLU A 106 40.08 -11.94 -13.14
C GLU A 106 39.97 -12.16 -11.62
N THR A 107 39.57 -11.13 -10.85
CA THR A 107 39.51 -11.21 -9.38
C THR A 107 38.11 -11.58 -8.90
N LEU A 108 38.01 -12.54 -7.98
CA LEU A 108 36.75 -12.85 -7.29
C LEU A 108 36.40 -11.69 -6.35
N ALA A 109 35.29 -11.01 -6.63
CA ALA A 109 34.82 -9.85 -5.88
C ALA A 109 33.79 -10.23 -4.81
N LEU A 110 32.83 -11.09 -5.16
CA LEU A 110 31.75 -11.48 -4.25
C LEU A 110 31.41 -12.97 -4.40
N THR A 111 30.87 -13.53 -3.32
CA THR A 111 30.31 -14.88 -3.30
C THR A 111 28.96 -14.82 -2.62
N LYS A 112 27.93 -15.38 -3.24
CA LYS A 112 26.61 -15.59 -2.66
C LYS A 112 26.31 -17.08 -2.64
N GLU A 113 25.79 -17.58 -1.53
CA GLU A 113 25.39 -18.97 -1.38
C GLU A 113 23.88 -18.99 -1.18
N ILE A 114 23.18 -19.78 -1.99
CA ILE A 114 21.73 -19.93 -1.92
C ILE A 114 21.43 -21.26 -1.24
N GLY A 115 20.48 -21.24 -0.31
CA GLY A 115 20.10 -22.41 0.49
C GLY A 115 19.20 -23.39 -0.26
N VAL A 116 18.92 -24.53 0.38
CA VAL A 116 17.98 -25.52 -0.16
C VAL A 116 16.55 -24.98 -0.06
N GLN A 117 15.99 -24.58 -1.20
CA GLN A 117 14.62 -24.08 -1.28
C GLN A 117 13.98 -24.33 -2.65
N SER A 118 12.66 -24.52 -2.66
CA SER A 118 11.87 -24.67 -3.89
C SER A 118 11.43 -23.35 -4.50
N ASN A 119 11.30 -22.30 -3.68
CA ASN A 119 10.88 -20.98 -4.13
C ASN A 119 12.09 -20.20 -4.67
N PHE A 120 11.83 -19.31 -5.63
CA PHE A 120 12.84 -18.37 -6.09
C PHE A 120 13.12 -17.35 -4.99
N GLU A 121 14.36 -17.29 -4.53
CA GLU A 121 14.85 -16.20 -3.69
C GLU A 121 15.41 -15.10 -4.58
N VAL A 122 15.17 -13.86 -4.18
CA VAL A 122 15.71 -12.67 -4.83
C VAL A 122 17.11 -12.41 -4.28
N ILE A 123 18.10 -12.39 -5.15
CA ILE A 123 19.47 -12.03 -4.80
C ILE A 123 19.88 -10.82 -5.62
N LYS A 124 20.24 -9.76 -4.91
CA LYS A 124 20.70 -8.50 -5.49
C LYS A 124 21.82 -7.91 -4.65
N GLY A 125 22.57 -7.00 -5.24
CA GLY A 125 23.62 -6.29 -4.52
C GLY A 125 24.54 -5.47 -5.41
N ILE A 126 25.40 -4.71 -4.74
CA ILE A 126 26.39 -3.84 -5.36
C ILE A 126 27.66 -4.63 -5.66
N ILE A 127 28.27 -4.36 -6.82
CA ILE A 127 29.54 -4.92 -7.26
C ILE A 127 30.63 -3.85 -7.08
N PRO A 128 31.72 -4.14 -6.36
CA PRO A 128 32.82 -3.19 -6.18
C PRO A 128 33.65 -3.07 -7.48
N ASN A 129 33.16 -2.29 -8.45
CA ASN A 129 33.75 -2.14 -9.78
C ASN A 129 33.93 -0.67 -10.21
N GLU A 130 34.80 0.06 -9.51
CA GLU A 130 35.09 1.48 -9.80
C GLU A 130 35.77 1.68 -11.16
N GLU A 131 36.59 0.72 -11.59
CA GLU A 131 37.38 0.79 -12.83
C GLU A 131 36.58 0.38 -14.09
N LYS A 132 35.28 0.12 -13.96
CA LYS A 132 34.41 -0.35 -15.06
C LYS A 132 34.94 -1.59 -15.80
N LYS A 133 35.58 -2.52 -15.09
CA LYS A 133 36.07 -3.78 -15.65
C LYS A 133 34.92 -4.70 -16.06
N THR A 134 35.19 -5.70 -16.89
CA THR A 134 34.23 -6.75 -17.23
C THR A 134 33.85 -7.53 -15.98
N VAL A 135 32.55 -7.65 -15.73
CA VAL A 135 32.00 -8.47 -14.65
C VAL A 135 31.57 -9.80 -15.24
N LYS A 136 31.91 -10.89 -14.55
CA LYS A 136 31.42 -12.24 -14.84
C LYS A 136 30.71 -12.79 -13.61
N ILE A 137 29.42 -13.10 -13.73
CA ILE A 137 28.68 -13.87 -12.74
C ILE A 137 28.70 -15.34 -13.17
N LEU A 138 29.22 -16.20 -12.30
CA LEU A 138 29.29 -17.63 -12.49
C LEU A 138 28.40 -18.33 -11.46
N PHE A 139 27.39 -19.03 -11.95
CA PHE A 139 26.50 -19.88 -11.19
C PHE A 139 27.01 -21.32 -11.25
N SER A 140 27.33 -21.90 -10.11
CA SER A 140 27.81 -23.28 -9.98
C SER A 140 27.13 -24.02 -8.84
N GLY A 141 27.13 -25.35 -8.91
CA GLY A 141 26.56 -26.18 -7.86
C GLY A 141 26.54 -27.66 -8.23
N SER A 142 26.56 -28.53 -7.22
CA SER A 142 26.53 -29.99 -7.44
C SER A 142 25.12 -30.55 -7.66
N TYR A 143 24.08 -29.72 -7.51
CA TYR A 143 22.69 -30.13 -7.54
C TYR A 143 21.91 -29.32 -8.58
N PRO A 144 20.78 -29.83 -9.10
CA PRO A 144 19.92 -29.07 -9.98
C PRO A 144 19.32 -27.85 -9.25
N TYR A 145 19.39 -26.70 -9.91
CA TYR A 145 18.73 -25.47 -9.48
C TYR A 145 18.19 -24.72 -10.69
N GLN A 146 17.30 -23.75 -10.46
CA GLN A 146 16.77 -22.88 -11.49
C GLN A 146 17.19 -21.45 -11.24
N LEU A 147 17.42 -20.73 -12.34
CA LEU A 147 17.69 -19.31 -12.33
C LEU A 147 16.72 -18.60 -13.25
N ARG A 148 16.31 -17.40 -12.87
CA ARG A 148 15.53 -16.52 -13.74
C ARG A 148 15.85 -15.06 -13.52
N ASN A 149 15.38 -14.24 -14.46
CA ASN A 149 15.30 -12.78 -14.33
C ASN A 149 16.63 -12.14 -13.93
N ILE A 150 17.62 -12.17 -14.84
CA ILE A 150 18.97 -11.68 -14.53
C ILE A 150 19.14 -10.28 -15.09
N ALA A 151 19.65 -9.37 -14.26
CA ALA A 151 20.08 -8.05 -14.68
C ALA A 151 21.47 -7.69 -14.14
N LEU A 152 22.23 -6.97 -14.96
CA LEU A 152 23.46 -6.28 -14.58
C LEU A 152 23.30 -4.80 -14.88
N TYR A 153 23.56 -3.96 -13.89
CA TYR A 153 23.34 -2.52 -13.96
C TYR A 153 24.66 -1.76 -14.05
N GLU A 154 24.72 -0.69 -14.86
CA GLU A 154 25.90 0.21 -14.90
C GLU A 154 25.89 1.22 -13.73
N ILE A 155 24.72 1.45 -13.13
CA ILE A 155 24.50 2.48 -12.11
C ILE A 155 24.95 2.02 -10.72
N THR A 156 25.36 2.99 -9.91
CA THR A 156 25.71 2.77 -8.50
C THR A 156 24.48 2.99 -7.63
N PHE A 157 24.28 2.10 -6.66
CA PHE A 157 23.23 2.18 -5.65
C PHE A 157 23.84 2.52 -4.27
N PRO A 158 23.08 3.15 -3.36
CA PRO A 158 23.57 3.45 -2.00
C PRO A 158 23.81 2.18 -1.15
N ASP A 159 22.99 1.15 -1.33
CA ASP A 159 23.05 -0.12 -0.60
C ASP A 159 22.45 -1.29 -1.41
N ASP A 160 22.65 -2.53 -0.95
CA ASP A 160 22.16 -3.74 -1.62
C ASP A 160 20.62 -3.80 -1.72
N GLU A 161 19.89 -3.25 -0.75
CA GLU A 161 18.41 -3.28 -0.72
C GLU A 161 17.80 -2.34 -1.75
N SER A 162 18.47 -1.21 -2.02
CA SER A 162 18.07 -0.19 -2.99
C SER A 162 18.26 -0.61 -4.45
N VAL A 163 18.97 -1.71 -4.72
CA VAL A 163 19.12 -2.27 -6.07
C VAL A 163 17.73 -2.63 -6.60
N TRP A 164 17.44 -2.18 -7.83
CA TRP A 164 16.14 -2.39 -8.45
C TRP A 164 15.87 -3.86 -8.75
N ASP A 165 14.62 -4.25 -8.58
CA ASP A 165 14.16 -5.60 -8.91
C ASP A 165 13.92 -5.72 -10.42
N PHE A 166 14.45 -6.77 -11.05
CA PHE A 166 14.26 -7.03 -12.47
C PHE A 166 13.30 -8.21 -12.71
N ALA A 167 12.08 -8.11 -12.17
CA ALA A 167 11.06 -9.15 -12.34
C ALA A 167 9.95 -8.69 -13.32
N PRO A 168 9.50 -9.54 -14.26
CA PRO A 168 8.37 -9.22 -15.14
C PRO A 168 7.05 -9.07 -14.39
N ILE A 169 6.94 -9.66 -13.20
CA ILE A 169 5.74 -9.60 -12.38
C ILE A 169 6.10 -8.94 -11.05
N LEU A 170 5.62 -7.72 -10.86
CA LEU A 170 5.74 -6.99 -9.61
C LEU A 170 4.50 -7.25 -8.74
N ARG A 171 4.71 -7.90 -7.58
CA ARG A 171 3.66 -8.21 -6.61
C ARG A 171 3.80 -7.29 -5.41
N ILE A 172 2.72 -6.57 -5.08
CA ILE A 172 2.72 -5.61 -3.98
C ILE A 172 1.50 -5.88 -3.11
N ASP A 173 1.73 -6.41 -1.90
CA ASP A 173 0.67 -6.58 -0.91
C ASP A 173 0.42 -5.25 -0.19
N LEU A 174 -0.71 -4.61 -0.50
CA LEU A 174 -1.08 -3.32 0.08
C LEU A 174 -1.24 -3.36 1.60
N LYS A 175 -1.53 -4.51 2.21
CA LYS A 175 -1.58 -4.64 3.69
C LYS A 175 -0.20 -4.49 4.32
N THR A 176 0.86 -4.88 3.61
CA THR A 176 2.23 -4.79 4.11
C THR A 176 2.81 -3.40 3.89
N VAL A 177 2.50 -2.76 2.76
CA VAL A 177 3.03 -1.43 2.41
C VAL A 177 2.20 -0.28 2.97
N THR A 178 0.93 -0.51 3.33
CA THR A 178 0.05 0.51 3.93
C THR A 178 -0.60 -0.02 5.20
N LYS A 179 -0.51 0.75 6.30
CA LYS A 179 -1.01 0.33 7.63
C LYS A 179 -2.52 0.43 7.77
N ASP A 180 -3.14 1.30 6.97
CA ASP A 180 -4.56 1.63 7.03
C ASP A 180 -5.36 0.99 5.89
N PHE A 181 -4.79 -0.01 5.20
CA PHE A 181 -5.47 -0.70 4.12
C PHE A 181 -6.79 -1.34 4.58
N TYR A 182 -7.91 -0.94 3.95
CA TYR A 182 -9.20 -1.61 4.11
C TYR A 182 -9.50 -2.54 2.94
N ARG A 183 -9.65 -1.98 1.73
CA ARG A 183 -9.93 -2.77 0.52
C ARG A 183 -9.55 -2.00 -0.74
N LEU A 184 -9.50 -2.72 -1.85
CA LEU A 184 -9.13 -2.21 -3.16
C LEU A 184 -10.16 -1.24 -3.75
N VAL A 185 -9.67 -0.16 -4.37
CA VAL A 185 -10.44 0.59 -5.37
C VAL A 185 -10.12 -0.02 -6.73
N THR A 186 -11.01 -0.88 -7.22
CA THR A 186 -10.73 -1.74 -8.36
C THR A 186 -10.65 -1.04 -9.71
N THR A 187 -10.86 0.28 -9.79
CA THR A 187 -11.01 1.04 -11.05
C THR A 187 -9.99 2.16 -11.27
N ASP A 188 -9.06 2.38 -10.33
CA ASP A 188 -8.26 3.61 -10.30
C ASP A 188 -6.77 3.34 -10.05
N VAL A 189 -6.19 2.47 -10.87
CA VAL A 189 -4.74 2.48 -11.09
C VAL A 189 -4.43 3.47 -12.21
N VAL A 190 -3.54 4.41 -11.95
CA VAL A 190 -3.10 5.41 -12.92
C VAL A 190 -1.60 5.31 -13.07
N ARG A 191 -1.12 5.36 -14.31
CA ARG A 191 0.29 5.48 -14.63
C ARG A 191 0.61 6.91 -15.07
N GLU A 192 1.63 7.47 -14.45
CA GLU A 192 2.21 8.76 -14.78
C GLU A 192 3.60 8.55 -15.41
N LYS A 193 3.79 9.01 -16.65
CA LYS A 193 5.07 9.00 -17.37
C LYS A 193 5.13 10.20 -18.32
N ASP A 194 6.25 10.92 -18.30
CA ASP A 194 6.52 12.07 -19.19
C ASP A 194 5.38 13.12 -19.24
N GLY A 195 4.78 13.42 -18.09
CA GLY A 195 3.67 14.36 -17.96
C GLY A 195 2.31 13.83 -18.44
N SER A 196 2.25 12.59 -18.92
CA SER A 196 1.00 11.90 -19.26
C SER A 196 0.44 11.19 -18.04
N TYR A 197 -0.83 11.45 -17.72
CA TYR A 197 -1.57 10.81 -16.64
C TYR A 197 -2.69 9.95 -17.24
N ILE A 198 -2.49 8.63 -17.28
CA ILE A 198 -3.39 7.71 -17.99
C ILE A 198 -3.92 6.61 -17.07
N LYS A 199 -5.20 6.26 -17.22
CA LYS A 199 -5.75 5.05 -16.58
C LYS A 199 -4.99 3.84 -17.10
N PHE A 200 -4.33 3.14 -16.19
CA PHE A 200 -3.60 1.93 -16.50
C PHE A 200 -4.55 0.75 -16.32
N LYS A 201 -4.66 -0.12 -17.32
CA LYS A 201 -5.61 -1.24 -17.31
C LYS A 201 -4.94 -2.60 -17.22
N ASP A 202 -3.64 -2.66 -17.49
CA ASP A 202 -2.88 -3.90 -17.57
C ASP A 202 -2.32 -4.27 -16.18
N TYR A 203 -3.23 -4.45 -15.22
CA TYR A 203 -2.93 -4.91 -13.87
C TYR A 203 -3.89 -6.03 -13.47
N GLU A 204 -3.45 -6.86 -12.53
CA GLU A 204 -4.28 -7.90 -11.94
C GLU A 204 -4.32 -7.74 -10.41
N TRP A 205 -5.35 -8.31 -9.80
CA TRP A 205 -5.45 -8.41 -8.34
C TRP A 205 -5.36 -9.89 -7.95
N GLU A 206 -4.51 -10.20 -6.98
CA GLU A 206 -4.38 -11.52 -6.39
C GLU A 206 -4.90 -11.48 -4.94
N GLY A 207 -5.88 -12.33 -4.64
CA GLY A 207 -6.55 -12.31 -3.34
C GLY A 207 -7.31 -11.00 -3.09
N ASP A 208 -7.17 -10.44 -1.88
CA ASP A 208 -7.91 -9.25 -1.43
C ASP A 208 -7.05 -7.99 -1.28
N SER A 209 -5.72 -8.10 -1.37
CA SER A 209 -4.79 -6.98 -1.13
C SER A 209 -3.57 -6.91 -2.05
N THR A 210 -3.29 -7.92 -2.87
CA THR A 210 -2.07 -7.96 -3.67
C THR A 210 -2.30 -7.41 -5.08
N LEU A 211 -1.64 -6.30 -5.39
CA LEU A 211 -1.57 -5.76 -6.74
C LEU A 211 -0.49 -6.49 -7.55
N ILE A 212 -0.85 -6.88 -8.77
CA ILE A 212 0.07 -7.40 -9.77
C ILE A 212 0.21 -6.39 -10.89
N LEU A 213 1.45 -5.91 -11.11
CA LEU A 213 1.84 -5.05 -12.22
C LEU A 213 2.90 -5.72 -13.09
N ASP A 214 3.00 -5.28 -14.34
CA ASP A 214 4.19 -5.52 -15.14
C ASP A 214 5.37 -4.74 -14.54
N GLY A 215 6.34 -5.47 -13.99
CA GLY A 215 7.52 -4.90 -13.33
C GLY A 215 8.57 -4.35 -14.29
N LEU A 216 8.39 -4.53 -15.61
CA LEU A 216 9.29 -3.99 -16.64
C LEU A 216 8.70 -2.78 -17.35
N THR A 217 7.41 -2.53 -17.19
CA THR A 217 6.77 -1.33 -17.74
C THR A 217 7.02 -0.15 -16.81
N GLU A 218 7.93 0.73 -17.23
CA GLU A 218 8.39 1.88 -16.48
C GLU A 218 7.31 2.93 -16.20
N GLY A 219 7.37 3.61 -15.08
CA GLY A 219 6.52 4.74 -14.75
C GLY A 219 6.17 4.80 -13.27
N ASN A 220 5.46 5.87 -12.90
CA ASN A 220 4.93 6.03 -11.57
C ASN A 220 3.47 5.57 -11.55
N TYR A 221 3.20 4.48 -10.84
CA TYR A 221 1.86 3.96 -10.66
C TYR A 221 1.26 4.51 -9.38
N LYS A 222 0.08 5.10 -9.48
CA LYS A 222 -0.74 5.55 -8.36
C LYS A 222 -1.91 4.59 -8.21
N VAL A 223 -1.96 3.94 -7.07
CA VAL A 223 -2.97 2.94 -6.74
C VAL A 223 -3.86 3.52 -5.66
N HIS A 224 -5.13 3.72 -5.97
CA HIS A 224 -6.09 4.16 -4.97
C HIS A 224 -6.60 2.96 -4.18
N TYR A 225 -6.74 3.14 -2.87
CA TYR A 225 -7.30 2.14 -1.97
C TYR A 225 -8.24 2.82 -0.97
N PHE A 226 -9.21 2.05 -0.48
CA PHE A 226 -10.03 2.48 0.62
C PHE A 226 -9.26 2.25 1.93
N ALA A 227 -9.23 3.25 2.79
CA ALA A 227 -8.46 3.25 4.03
C ALA A 227 -9.36 3.26 5.27
N TYR A 228 -8.87 2.65 6.34
CA TYR A 228 -9.43 2.83 7.67
C TYR A 228 -9.09 4.23 8.22
N PRO A 229 -9.99 4.86 9.00
CA PRO A 229 -9.69 6.09 9.69
C PRO A 229 -8.59 5.88 10.72
N LYS A 230 -7.85 6.96 11.00
CA LYS A 230 -6.88 6.97 12.10
C LYS A 230 -7.60 6.74 13.43
N GLU A 231 -7.07 5.84 14.24
CA GLU A 231 -7.57 5.59 15.60
C GLU A 231 -7.36 6.82 16.49
N ILE A 232 -8.40 7.18 17.24
CA ILE A 232 -8.33 8.24 18.24
C ILE A 232 -7.76 7.66 19.53
N THR A 233 -6.80 8.37 20.11
CA THR A 233 -6.16 8.01 21.38
C THR A 233 -6.31 9.14 22.40
N ALA A 234 -5.93 8.89 23.65
CA ALA A 234 -5.90 9.93 24.68
C ALA A 234 -4.94 11.09 24.34
N GLU A 235 -3.97 10.85 23.46
CA GLU A 235 -2.99 11.84 22.98
C GLU A 235 -3.47 12.63 21.76
N THR A 236 -4.62 12.24 21.17
CA THR A 236 -5.15 12.94 19.99
C THR A 236 -5.61 14.35 20.40
N PRO A 237 -5.03 15.41 19.80
CA PRO A 237 -5.30 16.77 20.22
C PRO A 237 -6.71 17.21 19.81
N ASP A 238 -7.25 18.17 20.55
CA ASP A 238 -8.63 18.66 20.40
C ASP A 238 -8.89 19.37 19.06
N ASP A 239 -7.85 19.91 18.45
CA ASP A 239 -7.89 20.56 17.15
C ASP A 239 -7.68 19.61 15.97
N TYR A 240 -7.39 18.32 16.23
CA TYR A 240 -7.26 17.30 15.19
C TYR A 240 -8.53 17.24 14.34
N GLU A 241 -8.37 17.41 13.03
CA GLU A 241 -9.44 17.28 12.06
C GLU A 241 -9.57 15.83 11.61
N LEU A 242 -10.77 15.26 11.77
CA LEU A 242 -11.04 13.89 11.37
C LEU A 242 -10.98 13.77 9.83
N GLU A 243 -10.26 12.75 9.35
CA GLU A 243 -10.12 12.39 7.93
C GLU A 243 -11.40 11.74 7.36
N LEU A 244 -12.57 12.30 7.64
CA LEU A 244 -13.87 11.81 7.21
C LEU A 244 -14.62 12.88 6.42
N ASP A 245 -15.45 12.44 5.48
CA ASP A 245 -16.42 13.31 4.82
C ASP A 245 -17.33 13.97 5.89
N PRO A 246 -17.65 15.28 5.76
CA PRO A 246 -18.46 15.99 6.75
C PRO A 246 -19.79 15.31 7.10
N GLU A 247 -20.44 14.65 6.13
CA GLU A 247 -21.70 13.94 6.37
C GLU A 247 -21.49 12.69 7.23
N VAL A 248 -20.35 12.00 7.05
CA VAL A 248 -19.97 10.84 7.85
C VAL A 248 -19.57 11.27 9.26
N ALA A 249 -18.75 12.33 9.37
CA ALA A 249 -18.32 12.89 10.65
C ALA A 249 -19.50 13.35 11.52
N ALA A 250 -20.58 13.86 10.91
CA ALA A 250 -21.78 14.30 11.63
C ALA A 250 -22.56 13.15 12.31
N LEU A 251 -22.38 11.89 11.87
CA LEU A 251 -23.03 10.73 12.49
C LEU A 251 -22.30 10.22 13.72
N LEU A 252 -20.98 10.45 13.79
CA LEU A 252 -20.14 9.93 14.86
C LEU A 252 -20.60 10.40 16.26
N PRO A 253 -20.99 11.67 16.49
CA PRO A 253 -21.56 12.09 17.78
C PRO A 253 -22.86 11.36 18.16
N VAL A 254 -23.68 10.97 17.19
CA VAL A 254 -24.93 10.22 17.43
C VAL A 254 -24.60 8.82 17.92
N TYR A 255 -23.65 8.15 17.26
CA TYR A 255 -23.17 6.82 17.65
C TYR A 255 -22.56 6.84 19.06
N ILE A 256 -21.68 7.80 19.31
CA ILE A 256 -21.04 7.98 20.61
C ILE A 256 -22.10 8.16 21.70
N ALA A 257 -23.09 9.03 21.49
CA ALA A 257 -24.15 9.24 22.46
C ALA A 257 -24.95 7.95 22.73
N ALA A 258 -25.26 7.16 21.69
CA ALA A 258 -25.97 5.89 21.85
C ALA A 258 -25.20 4.89 22.73
N GLU A 259 -23.89 4.72 22.49
CA GLU A 259 -23.06 3.80 23.28
C GLU A 259 -22.84 4.30 24.72
N LEU A 260 -22.67 5.61 24.91
CA LEU A 260 -22.45 6.18 26.24
C LEU A 260 -23.70 6.12 27.13
N TYR A 261 -24.89 6.09 26.54
CA TYR A 261 -26.16 6.00 27.28
C TYR A 261 -26.64 4.58 27.57
N GLU A 262 -26.01 3.56 27.01
CA GLU A 262 -26.54 2.18 27.04
C GLU A 262 -26.82 1.71 28.47
N ASP A 263 -25.93 2.05 29.40
CA ASP A 263 -26.05 1.69 30.82
C ASP A 263 -26.94 2.65 31.64
N ASP A 264 -27.14 3.89 31.18
CA ASP A 264 -27.86 4.94 31.93
C ASP A 264 -29.34 5.07 31.54
N ASP A 265 -29.63 5.07 30.24
CA ASP A 265 -30.99 5.13 29.68
C ASP A 265 -31.05 4.35 28.37
N SER A 266 -31.41 3.08 28.48
CA SER A 266 -31.51 2.16 27.35
C SER A 266 -32.56 2.58 26.32
N SER A 267 -33.59 3.34 26.70
CA SER A 267 -34.61 3.84 25.77
C SER A 267 -34.06 4.96 24.90
N MET A 268 -33.31 5.89 25.51
CA MET A 268 -32.62 6.95 24.79
C MET A 268 -31.46 6.44 23.94
N ALA A 269 -30.69 5.46 24.44
CA ALA A 269 -29.65 4.77 23.68
C ALA A 269 -30.22 4.13 22.41
N TYR A 270 -31.35 3.42 22.53
CA TYR A 270 -32.05 2.83 21.39
C TYR A 270 -32.51 3.89 20.38
N TYR A 271 -33.11 4.99 20.85
CA TYR A 271 -33.53 6.10 20.00
C TYR A 271 -32.36 6.68 19.17
N PHE A 272 -31.21 6.94 19.80
CA PHE A 272 -30.03 7.44 19.08
C PHE A 272 -29.45 6.39 18.13
N ARG A 273 -29.48 5.11 18.49
CA ARG A 273 -29.02 4.02 17.61
C ARG A 273 -29.87 3.91 16.35
N GLU A 274 -31.19 4.04 16.47
CA GLU A 274 -32.10 4.07 15.31
C GLU A 274 -31.83 5.28 14.41
N GLN A 275 -31.69 6.48 14.98
CA GLN A 275 -31.32 7.69 14.23
C GLN A 275 -29.97 7.54 13.50
N TYR A 276 -28.98 6.93 14.16
CA TYR A 276 -27.69 6.62 13.57
C TYR A 276 -27.83 5.64 12.40
N ASN A 277 -28.54 4.53 12.59
CA ASN A 277 -28.73 3.50 11.57
C ASN A 277 -29.45 4.06 10.33
N GLU A 278 -30.52 4.84 10.52
CA GLU A 278 -31.27 5.50 9.44
C GLU A 278 -30.39 6.49 8.66
N ALA A 279 -29.58 7.27 9.36
CA ALA A 279 -28.66 8.21 8.72
C ALA A 279 -27.51 7.49 8.01
N LYS A 280 -26.98 6.41 8.59
CA LYS A 280 -25.93 5.57 7.99
C LYS A 280 -26.40 4.93 6.69
N GLN A 281 -27.64 4.44 6.63
CA GLN A 281 -28.21 3.87 5.40
C GLN A 281 -28.27 4.88 4.25
N ARG A 282 -28.45 6.17 4.55
CA ARG A 282 -28.46 7.26 3.56
C ARG A 282 -27.07 7.62 3.02
N LEU A 283 -25.99 7.21 3.68
CA LEU A 283 -24.62 7.45 3.20
C LEU A 283 -24.26 6.59 1.99
N VAL A 284 -24.99 5.52 1.73
CA VAL A 284 -24.76 4.66 0.56
C VAL A 284 -25.07 5.47 -0.70
N PRO A 285 -24.09 5.75 -1.57
CA PRO A 285 -24.32 6.58 -2.75
C PRO A 285 -25.34 5.90 -3.68
N THR A 286 -26.44 6.59 -3.99
CA THR A 286 -27.48 6.12 -4.93
C THR A 286 -27.03 6.20 -6.39
N GLN A 287 -25.88 6.83 -6.70
CA GLN A 287 -25.47 7.04 -8.09
C GLN A 287 -23.97 6.82 -8.33
N THR A 288 -23.72 5.97 -9.31
CA THR A 288 -22.48 5.89 -10.09
C THR A 288 -22.22 7.24 -10.74
N HIS A 289 -21.17 7.95 -10.31
CA HIS A 289 -20.74 9.15 -11.01
C HIS A 289 -20.26 8.78 -12.43
N GLY A 290 -21.07 9.18 -13.42
CA GLY A 290 -20.73 9.53 -14.80
C GLY A 290 -19.84 8.58 -15.61
N LYS A 291 -20.43 7.90 -16.60
CA LYS A 291 -19.65 7.53 -17.80
C LYS A 291 -19.20 8.82 -18.49
N ALA A 292 -17.89 9.03 -18.62
CA ALA A 292 -17.36 10.02 -19.53
C ALA A 292 -17.87 9.70 -20.95
N LYS A 293 -18.71 10.57 -21.50
CA LYS A 293 -19.14 10.51 -22.89
C LYS A 293 -18.07 11.23 -23.72
N PHE A 294 -17.50 10.56 -24.71
CA PHE A 294 -16.71 11.22 -25.73
C PHE A 294 -17.62 12.24 -26.42
N VAL A 295 -17.29 13.54 -26.32
CA VAL A 295 -17.91 14.57 -27.14
C VAL A 295 -16.93 14.82 -28.28
N ASP A 296 -17.14 14.10 -29.39
CA ASP A 296 -16.46 14.44 -30.63
C ASP A 296 -16.94 15.83 -31.08
N ARG A 297 -16.06 16.83 -31.03
CA ARG A 297 -16.34 18.18 -31.52
C ARG A 297 -16.17 18.30 -33.04
N TRP A 298 -15.73 17.25 -33.73
CA TRP A 298 -15.39 17.29 -35.15
C TRP A 298 -16.09 16.27 -36.04
N GLY A 299 -16.98 15.44 -35.50
CA GLY A 299 -17.99 14.68 -36.23
C GLY A 299 -17.46 13.84 -37.40
N TRP A 300 -16.76 12.76 -37.11
CA TRP A 300 -16.55 11.68 -38.10
C TRP A 300 -16.83 10.32 -37.44
N SER A 301 -17.86 9.65 -37.98
CA SER A 301 -18.22 8.25 -37.75
C SER A 301 -17.08 7.29 -38.11
#